data_AF-X0ZB65-F1
#
_entry.id   AF-X0ZB65-F1
#
_cell.length_a   1.000
_cell.length_b   1.000
_cell.length_c   1.000
_cell.angle_alpha   90.00
_cell.angle_beta   90.00
_cell.angle_gamma   90.00
#
_symmetry.space_group_name_H-M   'P 1'
#
loop_
_entity.id
_entity.type
_entity.pdbx_description
1 polymer ?
#
loop_
_entity_poly.entity_id
_entity_poly.type
_entity_poly.pdbx_seq_one_letter_code
_entity_poly.pdbx_strand_id
1 'polypeptide(L)' 'MQLRITLYKTFTNEANMQASRDSVKSKAVAAGYHFEWDCKG' A
#
# COMPACT_ATOMS: atom_id res chain seq x y z
N MET A 1 -5.14 -9.43 -18.99
CA MET A 1 -6.30 -9.18 -18.10
C MET A 1 -5.76 -8.56 -16.82
N GLN A 2 -6.41 -7.56 -16.22
CA GLN A 2 -5.90 -6.84 -15.04
C GLN A 2 -6.89 -6.89 -13.89
N LEU A 3 -6.40 -7.12 -12.67
CA LEU A 3 -7.16 -7.07 -11.42
C LEU A 3 -6.63 -5.91 -10.57
N ARG A 4 -7.51 -4.98 -10.19
CA ARG A 4 -7.18 -3.85 -9.31
C ARG A 4 -7.87 -4.03 -7.96
N ILE A 5 -7.09 -4.00 -6.88
CA ILE A 5 -7.57 -4.11 -5.50
C ILE A 5 -7.17 -2.82 -4.77
N THR A 6 -8.14 -2.15 -4.13
CA THR A 6 -7.91 -0.94 -3.35
C THR A 6 -8.25 -1.22 -1.89
N LEU A 7 -7.34 -0.90 -0.97
CA LEU A 7 -7.52 -1.05 0.48
C LEU A 7 -7.48 0.33 1.14
N TYR A 8 -8.43 0.61 2.03
CA TYR A 8 -8.47 1.85 2.81
C TYR A 8 -8.21 1.55 4.28
N LYS A 9 -7.29 2.29 4.89
CA LYS A 9 -7.00 2.25 6.33
C LYS A 9 -6.60 3.64 6.79
N THR A 10 -7.27 4.14 7.82
CA THR A 10 -6.97 5.45 8.41
C THR A 10 -5.90 5.30 9.48
N PHE A 11 -4.97 6.24 9.52
CA PHE A 11 -3.93 6.32 10.52
C PHE A 11 -3.97 7.68 11.19
N THR A 12 -3.72 7.71 12.49
CA THR A 12 -3.54 8.95 13.27
C THR A 12 -2.08 9.35 13.40
N ASN A 13 -1.16 8.50 12.93
CA ASN A 13 0.29 8.69 13.00
C ASN A 13 0.91 8.32 11.66
N GLU A 14 1.67 9.26 11.07
CA GLU A 14 2.31 9.11 9.77
C GLU A 14 3.35 7.98 9.74
N ALA A 15 4.14 7.80 10.81
CA ALA A 15 5.12 6.71 10.89
C ALA A 15 4.43 5.33 10.82
N ASN A 16 3.28 5.19 11.47
CA ASN A 16 2.49 3.96 11.42
C ASN A 16 1.88 3.73 10.03
N MET A 17 1.47 4.80 9.34
CA MET A 17 1.01 4.73 7.95
C MET A 17 2.13 4.26 7.03
N GLN A 18 3.32 4.86 7.13
CA GLN A 18 4.48 4.51 6.31
C GLN A 18 4.92 3.06 6.55
N ALA A 19 4.99 2.62 7.82
CA ALA A 19 5.30 1.23 8.15
C ALA A 19 4.27 0.23 7.57
N SER A 20 2.98 0.58 7.65
CA SER A 20 1.92 -0.24 7.05
C SER A 20 2.01 -0.28 5.52
N ARG A 21 2.33 0.86 4.87
CA ARG A 21 2.58 0.93 3.43
C ARG A 21 3.72 0.01 3.03
N ASP A 22 4.85 0.05 3.72
CA ASP A 22 6.01 -0.78 3.38
C ASP A 22 5.73 -2.26 3.52
N SER A 23 4.97 -2.65 4.55
CA SER A 23 4.50 -4.02 4.71
C SER A 23 3.61 -4.48 3.55
N VAL A 24 2.69 -3.63 3.08
CA VAL A 24 1.82 -3.95 1.94
C VAL A 24 2.63 -4.00 0.64
N LYS A 25 3.51 -3.04 0.41
CA LYS A 25 4.39 -3.00 -0.76
C LYS A 25 5.23 -4.27 -0.88
N SER A 26 5.87 -4.72 0.21
CA SER A 26 6.72 -5.92 0.15
C SER A 26 5.91 -7.17 -0.21
N LYS A 27 4.71 -7.32 0.36
CA LYS A 27 3.80 -8.44 0.06
C LYS A 27 3.26 -8.39 -1.37
N ALA A 28 2.88 -7.20 -1.83
CA ALA A 28 2.41 -6.97 -3.19
C ALA A 28 3.49 -7.36 -4.21
N VAL A 29 4.72 -6.89 -4.02
CA VAL A 29 5.87 -7.21 -4.87
C VAL A 29 6.19 -8.71 -4.84
N ALA A 30 6.20 -9.33 -3.66
CA ALA A 30 6.46 -10.77 -3.52
C ALA A 30 5.42 -11.64 -4.24
N ALA A 31 4.17 -11.16 -4.34
CA ALA A 31 3.10 -11.84 -5.06
C ALA A 31 2.98 -11.41 -6.54
N GLY A 32 3.90 -10.60 -7.06
CA GLY A 32 3.95 -10.19 -8.48
C GLY A 32 2.99 -9.05 -8.85
N TYR A 33 2.40 -8.37 -7.87
CA TYR A 33 1.54 -7.20 -8.11
C TYR A 33 2.37 -5.93 -8.33
N HIS A 34 1.87 -5.05 -9.18
CA HIS A 34 2.33 -3.67 -9.26
C HIS A 34 1.76 -2.88 -8.07
N PHE A 35 2.63 -2.24 -7.29
CA PHE A 35 2.24 -1.40 -6.16
C PHE A 35 2.33 0.08 -6.57
N GLU A 36 1.18 0.75 -6.58
CA GLU A 36 1.06 2.19 -6.86
C GLU A 36 0.68 2.92 -5.57
N TRP A 37 1.36 4.03 -5.28
CA TRP A 37 1.08 4.88 -4.13
C TRP A 37 1.06 6.34 -4.55
N ASP A 38 -0.12 6.97 -4.46
CA ASP A 38 -0.29 8.40 -4.64
C ASP A 38 -0.47 9.04 -3.25
N CYS A 39 0.60 9.61 -2.71
CA CYS A 39 0.55 10.39 -1.48
C CYS A 39 0.27 11.85 -1.82
N LYS A 40 -0.98 12.15 -2.19
CA LYS A 40 -1.48 13.53 -2.20
C LYS A 40 -2.28 13.76 -0.92
N GLY A 41 -1.57 14.15 0.12
CA GLY A 41 -2.10 14.55 1.43
C GLY A 41 -1.02 15.27 2.20
#